data_AF-A0A9E1H222-F1
#
_entry.id   AF-A0A9E1H222-F1
#
_cell.length_a   1.000
_cell.length_b   1.000
_cell.length_c   1.000
_cell.angle_alpha   90.00
_cell.angle_beta   90.00
_cell.angle_gamma   90.00
#
_symmetry.space_group_name_H-M   'P 1'
#
loop_
_entity.id
_entity.type
_entity.pdbx_description
1 polymer ?
#
loop_
_entity_poly.entity_id
_entity_poly.type
_entity_poly.pdbx_seq_one_letter_code
_entity_poly.pdbx_strand_id
1 'polypeptide(L)' 'MFKDNLVSIRKMHGFSQDELAEKIGVSRQTLSKYETGVSHS' A
#
# COMPACT_ATOMS: atom_id res chain seq x y z
N MET A 1 -10.37 7.98 -8.31
CA MET A 1 -10.03 7.21 -7.11
C MET A 1 -8.92 6.22 -7.45
N PHE A 2 -7.67 6.65 -7.39
CA PHE A 2 -6.48 5.82 -7.73
C PHE A 2 -5.80 5.23 -6.48
N LYS A 3 -6.34 5.46 -5.27
CA LYS A 3 -5.70 5.15 -3.98
C LYS A 3 -6.35 3.98 -3.24
N ASP A 4 -7.61 3.67 -3.52
CA ASP A 4 -8.39 2.65 -2.80
C ASP A 4 -7.98 1.19 -3.11
N ASN A 5 -7.07 0.97 -4.07
CA ASN A 5 -6.80 -0.37 -4.58
C ASN A 5 -5.49 -1.02 -4.11
N LEU A 6 -4.61 -0.32 -3.38
CA LEU A 6 -3.35 -0.92 -2.91
C LEU A 6 -3.59 -2.01 -1.86
N VAL A 7 -4.47 -1.74 -0.88
CA VAL A 7 -4.86 -2.75 0.12
C VAL A 7 -5.55 -3.94 -0.54
N SER A 8 -6.40 -3.69 -1.52
CA SER A 8 -7.12 -4.73 -2.26
C SER A 8 -6.18 -5.60 -3.09
N ILE A 9 -5.23 -4.99 -3.82
CA ILE A 9 -4.19 -5.71 -4.57
C ILE A 9 -3.29 -6.50 -3.62
N ARG A 10 -2.89 -5.89 -2.49
CA ARG A 10 -2.10 -6.57 -1.47
C ARG A 10 -2.78 -7.84 -0.96
N LYS A 11 -4.07 -7.72 -0.60
CA LYS A 11 -4.88 -8.84 -0.12
C LYS A 11 -5.17 -9.87 -1.20
N MET A 12 -5.42 -9.44 -2.44
CA MET A 12 -5.65 -10.32 -3.59
C MET A 12 -4.44 -11.19 -3.90
N HIS A 13 -3.24 -10.65 -3.76
CA HIS A 13 -2.00 -11.38 -3.94
C HIS A 13 -1.48 -12.04 -2.65
N GLY A 14 -2.16 -11.87 -1.51
CA GLY A 14 -1.75 -12.44 -0.23
C GLY A 14 -0.48 -11.83 0.36
N PHE A 15 -0.04 -10.66 -0.13
CA PHE A 15 1.19 -10.03 0.34
C PHE A 15 1.02 -9.36 1.70
N SER A 16 2.07 -9.37 2.51
CA SER A 16 2.20 -8.48 3.66
C SER A 16 2.54 -7.05 3.21
N GLN A 17 2.38 -6.07 4.12
CA GLN A 17 2.78 -4.69 3.82
C GLN A 17 4.28 -4.62 3.52
N ASP A 18 5.11 -5.36 4.24
CA ASP A 18 6.55 -5.39 4.01
C ASP A 18 6.89 -5.96 2.63
N GLU A 19 6.28 -7.09 2.24
CA GLU A 19 6.53 -7.70 0.92
C GLU A 19 6.09 -6.81 -0.24
N LEU A 20 4.93 -6.17 -0.12
CA LEU A 20 4.47 -5.25 -1.15
C LEU A 20 5.37 -4.00 -1.21
N ALA A 21 5.81 -3.50 -0.06
CA ALA A 21 6.69 -2.34 0.04
C ALA A 21 8.06 -2.61 -0.61
N GLU A 22 8.62 -3.80 -0.36
CA GLU A 22 9.87 -4.26 -0.97
C GLU A 22 9.74 -4.39 -2.49
N LYS A 23 8.64 -4.99 -2.98
CA LYS A 23 8.37 -5.13 -4.43
C LYS A 23 8.25 -3.81 -5.18
N ILE A 24 7.68 -2.78 -4.55
CA ILE A 24 7.52 -1.45 -5.17
C ILE A 24 8.66 -0.49 -4.80
N GLY A 25 9.66 -0.96 -4.04
CA GLY A 25 10.83 -0.17 -3.67
C GLY A 25 10.54 0.99 -2.72
N VAL A 26 9.52 0.87 -1.86
CA VAL A 26 9.20 1.88 -0.84
C VAL A 26 9.32 1.30 0.57
N SER A 27 9.36 2.17 1.58
CA SER A 27 9.33 1.70 2.96
C SER A 27 7.93 1.21 3.35
N ARG A 28 7.83 0.25 4.28
CA ARG A 28 6.55 -0.19 4.87
C ARG A 28 5.74 1.00 5.40
N GLN A 29 6.40 2.02 5.97
CA GLN A 29 5.73 3.24 6.44
C GLN A 29 5.15 4.05 5.27
N THR A 30 5.86 4.15 4.15
CA THR A 30 5.39 4.79 2.91
C THR A 30 4.20 4.01 2.33
N LEU A 31 4.29 2.69 2.27
CA LEU A 31 3.16 1.85 1.83
C LEU A 31 1.95 2.03 2.74
N SER A 32 2.15 2.06 4.06
CA SER A 32 1.08 2.31 5.03
C SER A 32 0.42 3.67 4.80
N LYS A 33 1.19 4.72 4.49
CA LYS A 33 0.64 6.06 4.13
C LYS A 33 -0.14 6.04 2.82
N TYR A 34 0.28 5.25 1.84
CA TYR A 34 -0.46 5.06 0.59
C TYR A 34 -1.76 4.26 0.80
N GLU A 35 -1.72 3.22 1.63
CA GLU A 35 -2.87 2.38 1.97
C GLU A 35 -3.90 3.10 2.85
N THR A 36 -3.45 3.95 3.79
CA THR A 36 -4.33 4.73 4.67
C THR A 36 -4.84 6.01 4.03
N GLY A 37 -4.33 6.36 2.85
CA GLY A 37 -4.88 7.44 2.05
C GLY A 37 -4.96 8.76 2.81
N VAL A 38 -3.90 9.17 3.52
CA VAL A 38 -3.79 10.53 4.09
C VAL A 38 -3.64 11.52 2.93
N SER A 39 -4.73 11.68 2.17
CA SER A 39 -5.04 12.87 1.41
C SER A 39 -5.80 13.72 2.42
N HIS A 40 -5.07 14.41 3.29
CA HIS A 40 -5.67 15.55 3.94
C HIS A 40 -5.97 16.53 2.80
N SER A 41 -7.25 16.83 2.61
CA SER A 41 -7.73 17.89 1.72
C SER A 41 -7.06 19.21 2.04
#